data_AF-A0A067P7U0-F1
#
_entry.id   AF-A0A067P7U0-F1
#
_cell.length_a   1.000
_cell.length_b   1.000
_cell.length_c   1.000
_cell.angle_alpha   90.00
_cell.angle_beta   90.00
_cell.angle_gamma   90.00
#
_symmetry.space_group_name_H-M   'P 1'
#
loop_
_entity.id
_entity.type
_entity.pdbx_description
1 polymer ?
#
loop_
_entity_poly.entity_id
_entity_poly.type
_entity_poly.pdbx_seq_one_letter_code
_entity_poly.pdbx_strand_id
1 'polypeptide(L)'
;MSTTSMRVFFQDSSLAIREFRHSTASLWSGGTSGDDITLAGRRRAPLAAKEWTESGMRRMRVYTLDAQNNVREVCCDDEASWVDGHHGPAAAPFSDIATTVYDASQRRIRVYYQLPDRQIQELCNDVEWVSGATMRTLPAGTPSLQPIEGTAIASVGWGDTASDIRNYVQDDNGHICEYSTGSGWGAIRLGVRAKLHSPLAAVTWVDSEGRQIRIYYLDDENIIREYFFTTTKGWYDNPLIGSISTRPVKAAPYSRLSSTASKYWIRVYYQPSGLDAIEELCCDFGDSRGWYNGARLSVTPPSSKPIDVDVNTYTLGWLPYLIDDPLAIDGAGILIGFEDGHLISEDLKHKQAMYLAANTKGNSYTYVYTPNGSIVYRLWKHDHRDDYVRHSQVERSKDAICAGEFRVSQAGHIESVVLMKNDSGEYDKPTGGKCLARISEKLESMGITTNDIDWYWK
;
A
#
# COMPACT_ATOMS: atom_id res chain seq x y z
N MET A 1 2.70 35.57 5.24
CA MET A 1 2.42 34.28 4.57
C MET A 1 2.00 33.31 5.65
N SER A 2 0.84 32.66 5.51
CA SER A 2 0.44 31.58 6.44
C SER A 2 1.51 30.49 6.36
N THR A 3 2.14 30.19 7.48
CA THR A 3 3.18 29.18 7.52
C THR A 3 2.53 27.81 7.41
N THR A 4 2.74 27.14 6.29
CA THR A 4 2.14 25.82 6.07
C THR A 4 2.92 24.77 6.87
N SER A 5 2.30 24.29 7.94
CA SER A 5 2.78 23.14 8.69
C SER A 5 2.20 21.88 8.04
N MET A 6 3.04 20.90 7.69
CA MET A 6 2.58 19.60 7.17
C MET A 6 3.05 18.48 8.09
N ARG A 7 2.28 17.40 8.11
CA ARG A 7 2.60 16.16 8.81
C ARG A 7 2.43 14.98 7.86
N VAL A 8 3.34 14.03 7.93
CA VAL A 8 3.25 12.76 7.21
C VAL A 8 3.45 11.64 8.20
N PHE A 9 2.47 10.74 8.26
CA PHE A 9 2.48 9.60 9.14
C PHE A 9 2.83 8.35 8.36
N PHE A 10 3.66 7.49 8.95
CA PHE A 10 4.06 6.23 8.34
C PHE A 10 4.25 5.16 9.40
N GLN A 11 4.10 3.90 9.02
CA GLN A 11 4.46 2.78 9.87
C GLN A 11 5.88 2.34 9.52
N ASP A 12 6.72 2.17 10.54
CA ASP A 12 8.03 1.57 10.35
C ASP A 12 8.01 0.04 10.48
N SER A 13 9.16 -0.57 10.28
CA SER A 13 9.41 -2.01 10.48
C SER A 13 9.10 -2.54 11.88
N SER A 14 9.27 -1.72 12.93
CA SER A 14 8.95 -2.05 14.32
C SER A 14 7.45 -1.99 14.60
N LEU A 15 6.64 -1.70 13.57
CA LEU A 15 5.19 -1.51 13.62
C LEU A 15 4.74 -0.21 14.28
N ALA A 16 5.68 0.63 14.70
CA ALA A 16 5.42 1.94 15.29
C ALA A 16 4.94 2.92 14.21
N ILE A 17 3.97 3.76 14.56
CA ILE A 17 3.53 4.85 13.70
C ILE A 17 4.35 6.09 14.05
N ARG A 18 5.04 6.63 13.04
CA ARG A 18 5.97 7.75 13.14
C ARG A 18 5.43 8.98 12.42
N GLU A 19 5.95 10.14 12.79
CA GLU A 19 5.56 11.43 12.22
C GLU A 19 6.76 12.17 11.63
N PHE A 20 6.67 12.56 10.35
CA PHE A 20 7.48 13.63 9.78
C PHE A 20 6.77 14.98 9.94
N ARG A 21 7.53 16.02 10.27
CA ARG A 21 7.03 17.39 10.47
C ARG A 21 7.72 18.35 9.51
N HIS A 22 6.93 19.01 8.67
CA HIS A 22 7.39 20.16 7.90
C HIS A 22 7.16 21.44 8.69
N SER A 23 8.25 22.13 9.03
CA SER A 23 8.20 23.40 9.75
C SER A 23 8.15 24.60 8.79
N THR A 24 7.84 25.76 9.35
CA THR A 24 7.75 27.04 8.65
C THR A 24 9.09 27.49 8.06
N ALA A 25 10.21 26.97 8.57
CA ALA A 25 11.55 27.17 8.06
C ALA A 25 11.87 26.33 6.81
N SER A 26 10.87 25.66 6.22
CA SER A 26 10.99 24.80 5.03
C SER A 26 11.91 23.60 5.23
N LEU A 27 12.03 23.13 6.47
CA LEU A 27 12.80 21.93 6.81
C LEU A 27 11.85 20.85 7.33
N TRP A 28 11.96 19.68 6.71
CA TRP A 28 11.40 18.44 7.25
C TRP A 28 12.25 17.96 8.42
N SER A 29 11.58 17.46 9.44
CA SER A 29 12.16 16.89 10.67
C SER A 29 11.30 15.71 11.11
N GLY A 30 11.76 14.98 12.14
CA GLY A 30 11.05 13.84 12.68
C GLY A 30 11.36 12.52 11.98
N GLY A 31 10.43 11.58 12.05
CA GLY A 31 10.60 10.23 11.49
C GLY A 31 11.61 9.37 12.24
N THR A 32 11.86 9.68 13.52
CA THR A 32 12.78 8.96 14.40
C THR A 32 12.02 8.31 15.57
N SER A 33 12.68 7.44 16.34
CA SER A 33 12.13 6.79 17.56
C SER A 33 11.78 7.75 18.69
N GLY A 34 12.24 8.99 18.63
CA GLY A 34 11.82 10.04 19.57
C GLY A 34 10.48 10.68 19.20
N ASP A 35 9.98 10.46 17.99
CA ASP A 35 8.76 11.06 17.44
C ASP A 35 7.61 10.05 17.35
N ASP A 36 7.67 9.00 18.17
CA ASP A 36 6.69 7.93 18.17
C ASP A 36 5.31 8.50 18.58
N ILE A 37 4.32 8.22 17.75
CA ILE A 37 2.94 8.24 18.20
C ILE A 37 2.80 7.01 19.09
N THR A 38 2.07 7.13 20.21
CA THR A 38 1.85 6.05 21.18
C THR A 38 1.06 4.84 20.64
N LEU A 39 0.89 4.75 19.32
CA LEU A 39 0.07 3.77 18.64
C LEU A 39 0.93 2.86 17.78
N ALA A 40 0.91 1.57 18.12
CA ALA A 40 1.34 0.51 17.23
C ALA A 40 0.12 0.00 16.44
N GLY A 41 0.23 -0.01 15.12
CA GLY A 41 -0.73 -0.70 14.25
C GLY A 41 -0.36 -2.17 14.08
N ARG A 42 -1.26 -2.98 13.52
CA ARG A 42 -0.85 -4.26 12.92
C ARG A 42 0.20 -4.05 11.83
N ARG A 43 0.91 -5.11 11.42
CA ARG A 43 1.81 -5.02 10.27
C ARG A 43 1.04 -4.58 9.01
N ARG A 44 1.53 -3.53 8.34
CA ARG A 44 0.86 -2.85 7.21
C ARG A 44 -0.50 -2.29 7.59
N ALA A 45 -0.63 -1.81 8.82
CA ALA A 45 -1.87 -1.18 9.23
C ALA A 45 -2.16 0.00 8.29
N PRO A 46 -3.39 0.13 7.79
CA PRO A 46 -3.77 1.30 7.03
C PRO A 46 -3.69 2.53 7.94
N LEU A 47 -3.40 3.68 7.35
CA LEU A 47 -3.27 4.94 8.07
C LEU A 47 -4.16 5.99 7.41
N ALA A 48 -4.97 6.67 8.21
CA ALA A 48 -5.68 7.85 7.77
C ALA A 48 -5.49 8.96 8.80
N ALA A 49 -5.25 10.17 8.34
CA ALA A 49 -5.05 11.30 9.22
C ALA A 49 -5.89 12.49 8.81
N LYS A 50 -6.36 13.25 9.79
CA LYS A 50 -7.01 14.54 9.54
C LYS A 50 -6.55 15.58 10.53
N GLU A 51 -6.40 16.79 10.01
CA GLU A 51 -6.12 18.00 10.77
C GLU A 51 -7.23 19.02 10.56
N TRP A 52 -7.58 19.74 11.61
CA TRP A 52 -8.44 20.92 11.54
C TRP A 52 -8.10 21.92 12.65
N THR A 53 -8.63 23.14 12.55
CA THR A 53 -8.56 24.14 13.60
C THR A 53 -9.90 24.25 14.30
N GLU A 54 -9.89 24.24 15.63
CA GLU A 54 -11.05 24.44 16.46
C GLU A 54 -10.73 25.43 17.58
N SER A 55 -11.50 26.52 17.69
CA SER A 55 -11.29 27.56 18.69
C SER A 55 -9.85 28.09 18.71
N GLY A 56 -9.22 28.19 17.53
CA GLY A 56 -7.83 28.62 17.35
C GLY A 56 -6.76 27.56 17.68
N MET A 57 -7.15 26.39 18.18
CA MET A 57 -6.25 25.28 18.45
C MET A 57 -6.22 24.29 17.28
N ARG A 58 -5.03 23.79 16.97
CA ARG A 58 -4.84 22.73 15.98
C ARG A 58 -5.23 21.39 16.59
N ARG A 59 -6.02 20.61 15.86
CA ARG A 59 -6.43 19.25 16.24
C ARG A 59 -5.98 18.30 15.16
N MET A 60 -5.38 17.19 15.56
CA MET A 60 -4.99 16.11 14.66
C MET A 60 -5.53 14.78 15.17
N ARG A 61 -5.97 13.93 14.25
CA ARG A 61 -6.35 12.55 14.51
C ARG A 61 -5.63 11.65 13.53
N VAL A 62 -5.13 10.53 14.01
CA VAL A 62 -4.60 9.45 13.19
C VAL A 62 -5.37 8.19 13.53
N TYR A 63 -5.86 7.54 12.49
CA TYR A 63 -6.63 6.30 12.57
C TYR A 63 -5.83 5.16 11.96
N THR A 64 -5.92 3.99 12.60
CA THR A 64 -5.29 2.76 12.12
C THR A 64 -6.10 1.53 12.53
N LEU A 65 -5.61 0.34 12.19
CA LEU A 65 -6.14 -0.93 12.68
C LEU A 65 -5.14 -1.61 13.62
N ASP A 66 -5.59 -2.03 14.80
CA ASP A 66 -4.76 -2.80 15.73
C ASP A 66 -4.56 -4.26 15.28
N ALA A 67 -3.84 -5.06 16.08
CA ALA A 67 -3.58 -6.47 15.82
C ALA A 67 -4.83 -7.35 15.74
N GLN A 68 -5.97 -6.89 16.27
CA GLN A 68 -7.27 -7.55 16.19
C GLN A 68 -8.16 -6.97 15.09
N ASN A 69 -7.61 -6.07 14.26
CA ASN A 69 -8.29 -5.31 13.23
C ASN A 69 -9.35 -4.33 13.76
N ASN A 70 -9.31 -3.94 15.03
CA ASN A 70 -10.19 -2.88 15.53
C ASN A 70 -9.68 -1.52 15.06
N VAL A 71 -10.61 -0.63 14.73
CA VAL A 71 -10.31 0.77 14.45
C VAL A 71 -9.74 1.42 15.72
N ARG A 72 -8.58 2.05 15.60
CA ARG A 72 -7.93 2.80 16.68
C ARG A 72 -7.72 4.23 16.27
N GLU A 73 -7.88 5.14 17.22
CA GLU A 73 -7.58 6.56 17.09
C GLU A 73 -6.47 6.95 18.07
N VAL A 74 -5.59 7.84 17.63
CA VAL A 74 -4.79 8.70 18.50
C VAL A 74 -5.04 10.16 18.18
N CYS A 75 -5.01 10.97 19.22
CA CYS A 75 -5.37 12.37 19.19
C CYS A 75 -4.16 13.22 19.55
N CYS A 76 -3.96 14.33 18.84
CA CYS A 76 -3.11 15.42 19.27
C CYS A 76 -3.94 16.70 19.29
N ASP A 77 -4.09 17.27 20.48
CA ASP A 77 -5.05 18.34 20.74
C ASP A 77 -4.40 19.71 20.94
N ASP A 78 -3.11 19.77 21.28
CA ASP A 78 -2.40 21.00 21.64
C ASP A 78 -0.93 21.02 21.14
N GLU A 79 -0.61 20.21 20.12
CA GLU A 79 0.75 19.96 19.60
C GLU A 79 1.76 19.40 20.62
N ALA A 80 1.38 19.25 21.89
CA ALA A 80 2.31 18.88 22.96
C ALA A 80 2.38 17.38 23.21
N SER A 81 1.27 16.65 23.01
CA SER A 81 1.23 15.21 23.24
C SER A 81 0.25 14.47 22.34
N TRP A 82 0.57 13.21 22.07
CA TRP A 82 -0.34 12.22 21.51
C TRP A 82 -0.99 11.44 22.65
N VAL A 83 -2.31 11.26 22.57
CA VAL A 83 -3.08 10.47 23.53
C VAL A 83 -3.94 9.45 22.81
N ASP A 84 -4.15 8.30 23.45
CA ASP A 84 -5.10 7.28 22.96
C ASP A 84 -6.50 7.89 22.89
N GLY A 85 -7.12 7.74 21.71
CA GLY A 85 -8.47 8.21 21.41
C GLY A 85 -9.49 7.07 21.46
N HIS A 86 -10.41 7.09 20.51
CA HIS A 86 -11.44 6.08 20.36
C HIS A 86 -10.92 4.68 19.98
N HIS A 87 -11.59 3.67 20.54
CA HIS A 87 -11.43 2.26 20.20
C HIS A 87 -12.74 1.81 19.53
N GLY A 88 -12.69 1.67 18.21
CA GLY A 88 -13.84 1.35 17.39
C GLY A 88 -14.02 -0.16 17.16
N PRO A 89 -14.96 -0.53 16.30
CA PRO A 89 -15.27 -1.92 15.96
C PRO A 89 -14.16 -2.56 15.10
N ALA A 90 -14.23 -3.89 14.99
CA ALA A 90 -13.39 -4.67 14.09
C ALA A 90 -13.76 -4.43 12.62
N ALA A 91 -12.75 -4.10 11.82
CA ALA A 91 -12.80 -4.10 10.37
C ALA A 91 -12.40 -5.47 9.80
N ALA A 92 -12.56 -5.66 8.49
CA ALA A 92 -11.99 -6.82 7.82
C ALA A 92 -10.45 -6.81 7.89
N PRO A 93 -9.78 -7.99 7.93
CA PRO A 93 -8.32 -8.06 7.92
C PRO A 93 -7.63 -7.45 6.69
N PHE A 94 -8.36 -7.31 5.59
CA PHE A 94 -7.88 -6.67 4.36
C PHE A 94 -8.26 -5.19 4.27
N SER A 95 -9.03 -4.66 5.21
CA SER A 95 -9.55 -3.30 5.17
C SER A 95 -8.44 -2.26 5.09
N ASP A 96 -8.63 -1.27 4.22
CA ASP A 96 -7.98 0.03 4.31
C ASP A 96 -8.77 0.96 5.25
N ILE A 97 -8.28 2.18 5.51
CA ILE A 97 -8.96 3.15 6.35
C ILE A 97 -8.89 4.55 5.73
N ALA A 98 -9.97 5.31 5.80
CA ALA A 98 -10.00 6.71 5.40
C ALA A 98 -10.68 7.54 6.48
N THR A 99 -10.34 8.83 6.54
CA THR A 99 -11.04 9.77 7.41
C THR A 99 -11.30 11.09 6.70
N THR A 100 -12.38 11.76 7.09
CA THR A 100 -12.63 13.14 6.72
C THR A 100 -13.28 13.91 7.86
N VAL A 101 -13.13 15.24 7.81
CA VAL A 101 -13.83 16.19 8.65
C VAL A 101 -14.54 17.14 7.70
N TYR A 102 -15.86 17.21 7.79
CA TYR A 102 -16.65 18.09 6.93
C TYR A 102 -17.10 19.35 7.66
N ASP A 103 -17.22 19.32 8.99
CA ASP A 103 -17.45 20.50 9.82
C ASP A 103 -16.40 20.57 10.94
N ALA A 104 -15.38 21.39 10.72
CA ALA A 104 -14.29 21.61 11.67
C ALA A 104 -14.74 22.33 12.95
N SER A 105 -15.81 23.13 12.88
CA SER A 105 -16.32 23.91 14.03
C SER A 105 -17.08 23.03 15.02
N GLN A 106 -17.64 21.92 14.55
CA GLN A 106 -18.44 20.99 15.35
C GLN A 106 -17.78 19.61 15.51
N ARG A 107 -16.50 19.47 15.13
CA ARG A 107 -15.74 18.20 15.19
C ARG A 107 -16.46 17.02 14.50
N ARG A 108 -17.15 17.26 13.39
CA ARG A 108 -17.87 16.19 12.70
C ARG A 108 -16.91 15.34 11.87
N ILE A 109 -16.44 14.25 12.48
CA ILE A 109 -15.47 13.33 11.90
C ILE A 109 -16.21 12.12 11.34
N ARG A 110 -15.73 11.60 10.20
CA ARG A 110 -16.10 10.30 9.67
C ARG A 110 -14.85 9.46 9.47
N VAL A 111 -14.96 8.17 9.81
CA VAL A 111 -13.95 7.16 9.53
C VAL A 111 -14.61 6.07 8.70
N TYR A 112 -13.91 5.60 7.67
CA TYR A 112 -14.41 4.60 6.74
C TYR A 112 -13.48 3.41 6.73
N TYR A 113 -14.07 2.22 6.81
CA TYR A 113 -13.36 0.95 6.79
C TYR A 113 -14.23 -0.09 6.07
N GLN A 114 -13.61 -1.18 5.65
CA GLN A 114 -14.28 -2.27 4.94
C GLN A 114 -14.67 -3.39 5.90
N LEU A 115 -15.89 -3.89 5.76
CA LEU A 115 -16.42 -5.05 6.49
C LEU A 115 -16.06 -6.36 5.76
N PRO A 116 -16.16 -7.53 6.43
CA PRO A 116 -15.88 -8.82 5.80
C PRO A 116 -16.74 -9.16 4.57
N ASP A 117 -17.92 -8.54 4.45
CA ASP A 117 -18.80 -8.66 3.28
C ASP A 117 -18.44 -7.68 2.13
N ARG A 118 -17.27 -7.04 2.22
CA ARG A 118 -16.69 -6.06 1.30
C ARG A 118 -17.39 -4.70 1.29
N GLN A 119 -18.44 -4.48 2.09
CA GLN A 119 -19.10 -3.18 2.18
C GLN A 119 -18.23 -2.16 2.91
N ILE A 120 -18.36 -0.88 2.57
CA ILE A 120 -17.69 0.20 3.30
C ILE A 120 -18.62 0.70 4.40
N GLN A 121 -18.15 0.62 5.64
CA GLN A 121 -18.85 1.09 6.83
C GLN A 121 -18.31 2.44 7.27
N GLU A 122 -19.23 3.36 7.54
CA GLU A 122 -18.97 4.65 8.17
C GLU A 122 -19.00 4.51 9.71
N LEU A 123 -18.07 5.17 10.38
CA LEU A 123 -18.09 5.43 11.82
C LEU A 123 -18.12 6.95 12.02
N CYS A 124 -19.13 7.44 12.71
CA CYS A 124 -19.44 8.85 12.86
C CYS A 124 -19.05 9.34 14.25
N ASN A 125 -18.42 10.52 14.33
CA ASN A 125 -18.32 11.28 15.56
C ASN A 125 -18.89 12.68 15.31
N ASP A 126 -20.15 12.88 15.70
CA ASP A 126 -20.77 14.22 15.76
C ASP A 126 -20.81 14.75 17.20
N VAL A 127 -21.00 13.83 18.16
CA VAL A 127 -21.00 14.07 19.61
C VAL A 127 -20.36 12.87 20.30
N GLU A 128 -20.75 11.68 19.86
CA GLU A 128 -20.19 10.40 20.26
C GLU A 128 -19.96 9.52 19.04
N TRP A 129 -19.16 8.48 19.22
CA TRP A 129 -18.85 7.50 18.18
C TRP A 129 -20.01 6.53 17.98
N VAL A 130 -20.62 6.55 16.79
CA VAL A 130 -21.71 5.64 16.39
C VAL A 130 -21.44 5.06 15.01
N SER A 131 -21.99 3.88 14.74
CA SER A 131 -21.99 3.35 13.37
C SER A 131 -22.89 4.21 12.48
N GLY A 132 -22.33 4.70 11.39
CA GLY A 132 -23.01 5.47 10.37
C GLY A 132 -23.59 4.59 9.26
N ALA A 133 -23.65 5.16 8.07
CA ALA A 133 -24.14 4.44 6.91
C ALA A 133 -23.21 3.29 6.50
N THR A 134 -23.81 2.23 5.96
CA THR A 134 -23.10 1.22 5.19
C THR A 134 -23.31 1.52 3.72
N MET A 135 -22.23 1.79 2.99
CA MET A 135 -22.26 2.05 1.55
C MET A 135 -22.49 0.73 0.81
N ARG A 136 -23.77 0.44 0.56
CA ARG A 136 -24.21 -0.78 -0.12
C ARG A 136 -24.16 -0.64 -1.64
N THR A 137 -24.12 -1.78 -2.31
CA THR A 137 -24.46 -1.88 -3.73
C THR A 137 -25.81 -1.22 -4.00
N LEU A 138 -25.87 -0.46 -5.09
CA LEU A 138 -27.07 0.16 -5.64
C LEU A 138 -28.25 -0.83 -5.73
N PRO A 139 -29.51 -0.35 -5.88
CA PRO A 139 -30.70 -1.20 -5.97
C PRO A 139 -30.54 -2.38 -6.94
N ALA A 140 -31.17 -3.50 -6.60
CA ALA A 140 -31.14 -4.74 -7.39
C ALA A 140 -31.42 -4.45 -8.88
N GLY A 141 -30.50 -4.90 -9.75
CA GLY A 141 -30.56 -4.67 -11.21
C GLY A 141 -29.55 -3.66 -11.76
N THR A 142 -28.83 -2.94 -10.89
CA THR A 142 -27.63 -2.18 -11.30
C THR A 142 -26.40 -3.09 -11.32
N PRO A 143 -25.46 -2.92 -12.28
CA PRO A 143 -24.19 -3.63 -12.26
C PRO A 143 -23.54 -3.45 -10.88
N SER A 144 -23.12 -4.56 -10.27
CA SER A 144 -22.55 -4.55 -8.93
C SER A 144 -21.43 -3.50 -8.82
N LEU A 145 -21.68 -2.44 -8.05
CA LEU A 145 -20.66 -1.49 -7.58
C LEU A 145 -20.04 -2.00 -6.27
N GLN A 146 -19.89 -3.32 -6.13
CA GLN A 146 -19.32 -3.87 -4.92
C GLN A 146 -17.83 -3.54 -4.89
N PRO A 147 -17.34 -2.90 -3.81
CA PRO A 147 -15.92 -2.63 -3.67
C PRO A 147 -15.13 -3.93 -3.66
N ILE A 148 -14.00 -4.00 -4.36
CA ILE A 148 -13.09 -5.14 -4.30
C ILE A 148 -12.62 -5.38 -2.86
N GLU A 149 -12.39 -6.64 -2.51
CA GLU A 149 -11.77 -6.98 -1.23
C GLU A 149 -10.44 -6.23 -1.06
N GLY A 150 -10.25 -5.58 0.08
CA GLY A 150 -9.03 -4.81 0.35
C GLY A 150 -8.84 -3.62 -0.58
N THR A 151 -9.92 -3.06 -1.12
CA THR A 151 -9.86 -1.77 -1.81
C THR A 151 -9.22 -0.71 -0.91
N ALA A 152 -8.36 0.13 -1.48
CA ALA A 152 -8.03 1.38 -0.83
C ALA A 152 -9.28 2.25 -0.72
N ILE A 153 -9.32 3.10 0.31
CA ILE A 153 -10.42 4.02 0.57
C ILE A 153 -9.81 5.42 0.62
N ALA A 154 -10.32 6.34 -0.21
CA ALA A 154 -9.99 7.75 -0.10
C ALA A 154 -11.25 8.55 0.24
N SER A 155 -11.14 9.54 1.12
CA SER A 155 -12.29 10.33 1.57
C SER A 155 -11.98 11.82 1.54
N VAL A 156 -12.93 12.60 1.04
CA VAL A 156 -12.94 14.06 1.11
C VAL A 156 -14.29 14.53 1.62
N GLY A 157 -14.31 15.58 2.43
CA GLY A 157 -15.53 16.14 2.97
C GLY A 157 -15.42 17.65 3.14
N TRP A 158 -16.56 18.33 3.04
CA TRP A 158 -16.70 19.77 3.24
C TRP A 158 -18.11 20.11 3.75
N GLY A 159 -18.24 21.25 4.42
CA GLY A 159 -19.47 21.65 5.11
C GLY A 159 -19.86 23.10 4.84
N ASP A 160 -19.65 23.59 3.62
CA ASP A 160 -19.97 24.98 3.25
C ASP A 160 -21.48 25.28 3.23
N THR A 161 -22.31 24.31 2.84
CA THR A 161 -23.77 24.47 2.76
C THR A 161 -24.55 23.22 3.19
N ALA A 162 -24.00 22.04 2.96
CA ALA A 162 -24.49 20.75 3.44
C ALA A 162 -23.31 19.85 3.84
N SER A 163 -23.57 18.78 4.59
CA SER A 163 -22.56 17.78 4.92
C SER A 163 -22.27 16.92 3.68
N ASP A 164 -21.35 17.41 2.84
CA ASP A 164 -20.95 16.74 1.61
C ASP A 164 -19.68 15.93 1.86
N ILE A 165 -19.79 14.63 1.62
CA ILE A 165 -18.69 13.70 1.69
C ILE A 165 -18.66 12.91 0.39
N ARG A 166 -17.45 12.64 -0.10
CA ARG A 166 -17.21 11.71 -1.20
C ARG A 166 -16.14 10.70 -0.80
N ASN A 167 -16.47 9.44 -0.97
CA ASN A 167 -15.57 8.31 -0.77
C ASN A 167 -15.27 7.66 -2.10
N TYR A 168 -14.02 7.28 -2.30
CA TYR A 168 -13.56 6.60 -3.50
C TYR A 168 -13.02 5.24 -3.14
N VAL A 169 -13.48 4.23 -3.87
CA VAL A 169 -13.07 2.83 -3.75
C VAL A 169 -12.96 2.21 -5.13
N GLN A 170 -12.37 1.03 -5.24
CA GLN A 170 -12.25 0.29 -6.49
C GLN A 170 -13.24 -0.88 -6.52
N ASP A 171 -13.83 -1.20 -7.67
CA ASP A 171 -14.62 -2.41 -7.87
C ASP A 171 -13.78 -3.58 -8.44
N ASP A 172 -14.38 -4.77 -8.55
CA ASP A 172 -13.69 -5.99 -9.03
C ASP A 172 -13.15 -5.88 -10.47
N ASN A 173 -13.62 -4.91 -11.25
CA ASN A 173 -13.15 -4.68 -12.60
C ASN A 173 -12.02 -3.65 -12.66
N GLY A 174 -11.62 -3.08 -11.52
CA GLY A 174 -10.60 -2.04 -11.42
C GLY A 174 -11.14 -0.63 -11.65
N HIS A 175 -12.46 -0.45 -11.79
CA HIS A 175 -13.03 0.89 -11.88
C HIS A 175 -13.03 1.58 -10.52
N ILE A 176 -12.69 2.87 -10.52
CA ILE A 176 -12.87 3.69 -9.32
C ILE A 176 -14.35 4.10 -9.24
N CYS A 177 -14.97 3.87 -8.10
CA CYS A 177 -16.34 4.25 -7.78
C CYS A 177 -16.33 5.41 -6.78
N GLU A 178 -17.24 6.38 -6.95
CA GLU A 178 -17.53 7.43 -5.99
C GLU A 178 -18.81 7.09 -5.23
N TYR A 179 -18.77 7.15 -3.91
CA TYR A 179 -19.93 7.20 -3.03
C TYR A 179 -20.09 8.60 -2.46
N SER A 180 -21.26 9.22 -2.56
CA SER A 180 -21.48 10.61 -2.11
C SER A 180 -22.76 10.80 -1.31
N THR A 181 -22.77 11.78 -0.39
CA THR A 181 -23.90 12.04 0.53
C THR A 181 -24.95 13.03 0.01
N GLY A 182 -24.73 13.68 -1.13
CA GLY A 182 -25.48 14.89 -1.55
C GLY A 182 -27.02 14.74 -1.60
N SER A 183 -27.54 13.57 -1.97
CA SER A 183 -28.99 13.27 -1.96
C SER A 183 -29.30 11.97 -1.21
N GLY A 184 -28.47 11.65 -0.21
CA GLY A 184 -28.30 10.30 0.32
C GLY A 184 -27.11 9.60 -0.32
N TRP A 185 -26.69 8.48 0.26
CA TRP A 185 -25.55 7.67 -0.22
C TRP A 185 -25.83 7.09 -1.60
N GLY A 186 -25.44 7.83 -2.64
CA GLY A 186 -25.45 7.39 -4.03
C GLY A 186 -24.07 6.88 -4.45
N ALA A 187 -24.01 6.05 -5.49
CA ALA A 187 -22.76 5.53 -6.02
C ALA A 187 -22.71 5.63 -7.55
N ILE A 188 -21.56 6.00 -8.09
CA ILE A 188 -21.29 6.06 -9.55
C ILE A 188 -19.92 5.45 -9.86
N ARG A 189 -19.76 4.83 -11.03
CA ARG A 189 -18.43 4.53 -11.58
C ARG A 189 -17.86 5.80 -12.18
N LEU A 190 -16.61 6.08 -11.84
CA LEU A 190 -15.82 7.07 -12.56
C LEU A 190 -15.36 6.46 -13.88
N GLY A 191 -15.21 7.30 -14.91
CA GLY A 191 -14.77 6.90 -16.25
C GLY A 191 -13.29 6.47 -16.34
N VAL A 192 -12.70 6.02 -15.23
CA VAL A 192 -11.29 5.62 -15.12
C VAL A 192 -11.17 4.21 -14.56
N ARG A 193 -10.07 3.56 -14.94
CA ARG A 193 -9.68 2.23 -14.47
C ARG A 193 -8.26 2.31 -13.92
N ALA A 194 -8.08 1.84 -12.69
CA ALA A 194 -6.78 1.74 -12.04
C ALA A 194 -6.30 0.28 -12.05
N LYS A 195 -5.02 0.06 -11.75
CA LYS A 195 -4.50 -1.28 -11.43
C LYS A 195 -5.33 -1.89 -10.30
N LEU A 196 -5.59 -3.19 -10.33
CA LEU A 196 -6.31 -3.86 -9.23
C LEU A 196 -5.58 -3.68 -7.90
N HIS A 197 -6.35 -3.38 -6.85
CA HIS A 197 -5.88 -2.98 -5.52
C HIS A 197 -4.99 -1.72 -5.54
N SER A 198 -5.24 -0.82 -6.49
CA SER A 198 -4.52 0.46 -6.53
C SER A 198 -4.70 1.21 -5.20
N PRO A 199 -3.63 1.80 -4.64
CA PRO A 199 -3.79 2.78 -3.58
C PRO A 199 -4.63 3.96 -4.12
N LEU A 200 -5.41 4.58 -3.24
CA LEU A 200 -6.22 5.74 -3.57
C LEU A 200 -5.91 6.87 -2.59
N ALA A 201 -5.76 8.08 -3.10
CA ALA A 201 -5.72 9.29 -2.30
C ALA A 201 -6.60 10.35 -2.95
N ALA A 202 -7.19 11.24 -2.14
CA ALA A 202 -8.04 12.30 -2.66
C ALA A 202 -7.85 13.59 -1.87
N VAL A 203 -8.01 14.72 -2.57
CA VAL A 203 -8.00 16.07 -1.99
C VAL A 203 -9.14 16.90 -2.54
N THR A 204 -9.57 17.88 -1.77
CA THR A 204 -10.59 18.85 -2.17
C THR A 204 -10.20 20.25 -1.73
N TRP A 205 -10.52 21.25 -2.56
CA TRP A 205 -10.40 22.67 -2.21
C TRP A 205 -11.45 23.49 -2.98
N VAL A 206 -11.52 24.79 -2.71
CA VAL A 206 -12.36 25.73 -3.45
C VAL A 206 -11.48 26.81 -4.06
N ASP A 207 -11.71 27.13 -5.32
CA ASP A 207 -11.13 28.26 -6.03
C ASP A 207 -12.22 29.06 -6.77
N SER A 208 -11.81 29.95 -7.69
CA SER A 208 -12.73 30.77 -8.46
C SER A 208 -13.66 30.00 -9.40
N GLU A 209 -13.33 28.74 -9.72
CA GLU A 209 -14.18 27.85 -10.54
C GLU A 209 -15.09 26.95 -9.68
N GLY A 210 -15.06 27.12 -8.37
CA GLY A 210 -15.86 26.36 -7.41
C GLY A 210 -15.07 25.23 -6.75
N ARG A 211 -15.76 24.13 -6.47
CA ARG A 211 -15.20 22.95 -5.80
C ARG A 211 -14.30 22.20 -6.76
N GLN A 212 -13.10 21.91 -6.29
CA GLN A 212 -12.11 21.11 -6.98
C GLN A 212 -11.91 19.81 -6.22
N ILE A 213 -11.84 18.69 -6.92
CA ILE A 213 -11.43 17.40 -6.35
C ILE A 213 -10.38 16.77 -7.26
N ARG A 214 -9.37 16.14 -6.67
CA ARG A 214 -8.41 15.28 -7.37
C ARG A 214 -8.38 13.92 -6.71
N ILE A 215 -8.31 12.88 -7.53
CA ILE A 215 -8.08 11.50 -7.11
C ILE A 215 -6.74 11.05 -7.68
N TYR A 216 -5.90 10.46 -6.84
CA TYR A 216 -4.64 9.86 -7.22
C TYR A 216 -4.71 8.34 -7.10
N TYR A 217 -4.17 7.65 -8.09
CA TYR A 217 -4.16 6.20 -8.18
C TYR A 217 -2.94 5.72 -8.98
N LEU A 218 -2.67 4.42 -8.98
CA LEU A 218 -1.64 3.79 -9.80
C LEU A 218 -2.29 3.08 -11.01
N ASP A 219 -1.67 3.24 -12.17
CA ASP A 219 -1.96 2.39 -13.34
C ASP A 219 -1.20 1.05 -13.27
N ASP A 220 -1.37 0.21 -14.29
CA ASP A 220 -0.76 -1.13 -14.36
C ASP A 220 0.79 -1.07 -14.40
N GLU A 221 1.36 0.05 -14.82
CA GLU A 221 2.80 0.32 -14.81
C GLU A 221 3.32 0.90 -13.48
N ASN A 222 2.44 1.07 -12.49
CA ASN A 222 2.68 1.74 -11.21
C ASN A 222 3.06 3.22 -11.37
N ILE A 223 2.56 3.87 -12.43
CA ILE A 223 2.67 5.31 -12.62
C ILE A 223 1.51 5.97 -11.89
N ILE A 224 1.82 7.02 -11.12
CA ILE A 224 0.81 7.83 -10.44
C ILE A 224 0.01 8.60 -11.47
N ARG A 225 -1.31 8.41 -11.45
CA ARG A 225 -2.31 9.09 -12.27
C ARG A 225 -3.16 10.02 -11.42
N GLU A 226 -3.76 11.00 -12.07
CA GLU A 226 -4.66 11.98 -11.47
C GLU A 226 -5.97 12.06 -12.26
N TYR A 227 -7.11 12.08 -11.57
CA TYR A 227 -8.42 12.30 -12.16
C TYR A 227 -9.11 13.52 -11.55
N PHE A 228 -9.76 14.31 -12.39
CA PHE A 228 -10.12 15.69 -12.06
C PHE A 228 -11.63 15.85 -11.93
N PHE A 229 -12.05 16.56 -10.89
CA PHE A 229 -13.39 17.14 -10.80
C PHE A 229 -13.29 18.65 -10.64
N THR A 230 -14.09 19.39 -11.41
CA THR A 230 -14.43 20.79 -11.12
C THR A 230 -15.95 20.95 -11.10
N THR A 231 -16.47 21.93 -10.34
CA THR A 231 -17.90 22.28 -10.38
C THR A 231 -18.38 22.59 -11.80
N THR A 232 -17.54 23.20 -12.64
CA THR A 232 -17.89 23.64 -13.99
C THR A 232 -17.86 22.53 -15.04
N LYS A 233 -17.04 21.49 -14.86
CA LYS A 233 -16.81 20.43 -15.87
C LYS A 233 -17.29 19.05 -15.43
N GLY A 234 -17.57 18.86 -14.15
CA GLY A 234 -17.75 17.53 -13.59
C GLY A 234 -16.44 16.74 -13.58
N TRP A 235 -16.52 15.42 -13.73
CA TRP A 235 -15.37 14.52 -13.80
C TRP A 235 -14.77 14.46 -15.21
N TYR A 236 -13.46 14.60 -15.33
CA TYR A 236 -12.75 14.51 -16.61
C TYR A 236 -11.30 14.07 -16.42
N ASP A 237 -10.74 13.49 -17.48
CA ASP A 237 -9.30 13.30 -17.61
C ASP A 237 -8.69 14.59 -18.16
N ASN A 238 -7.63 15.10 -17.54
CA ASN A 238 -6.99 16.33 -17.98
C ASN A 238 -5.55 16.08 -18.40
N PRO A 239 -5.29 15.81 -19.70
CA PRO A 239 -3.93 15.68 -20.21
C PRO A 239 -3.22 17.04 -20.39
N LEU A 240 -3.82 18.17 -19.98
CA LEU A 240 -3.19 19.48 -20.15
C LEU A 240 -1.95 19.65 -19.25
N ILE A 241 -1.08 20.57 -19.70
CA ILE A 241 0.15 21.01 -19.02
C ILE A 241 -0.14 21.28 -17.55
N GLY A 242 0.54 20.55 -16.66
CA GLY A 242 0.37 20.69 -15.21
C GLY A 242 -0.37 19.53 -14.53
N SER A 243 -0.87 18.52 -15.26
CA SER A 243 -1.26 17.24 -14.64
C SER A 243 -0.03 16.40 -14.31
N ILE A 244 -0.09 15.64 -13.20
CA ILE A 244 0.95 14.64 -12.89
C ILE A 244 1.10 13.63 -14.02
N SER A 245 0.02 13.36 -14.77
CA SER A 245 0.00 12.45 -15.91
C SER A 245 0.93 12.89 -17.06
N THR A 246 1.36 14.15 -17.10
CA THR A 246 2.34 14.66 -18.08
C THR A 246 3.79 14.39 -17.68
N ARG A 247 4.02 13.97 -16.43
CA ARG A 247 5.33 13.60 -15.88
C ARG A 247 5.19 12.24 -15.17
N PRO A 248 5.42 11.11 -15.86
CA PRO A 248 5.19 9.80 -15.27
C PRO A 248 6.10 9.61 -14.04
N VAL A 249 5.48 9.58 -12.86
CA VAL A 249 6.16 9.25 -11.60
C VAL A 249 5.84 7.81 -11.26
N LYS A 250 6.86 6.96 -11.27
CA LYS A 250 6.73 5.55 -10.97
C LYS A 250 6.88 5.31 -9.47
N ALA A 251 5.82 4.83 -8.84
CA ALA A 251 5.84 4.38 -7.46
C ALA A 251 6.32 2.91 -7.39
N ALA A 252 6.68 2.46 -6.19
CA ALA A 252 6.83 1.04 -5.91
C ALA A 252 5.49 0.30 -6.08
N PRO A 253 5.49 -0.97 -6.52
CA PRO A 253 4.26 -1.75 -6.68
C PRO A 253 3.42 -1.87 -5.40
N TYR A 254 4.07 -1.80 -4.25
CA TYR A 254 3.48 -1.83 -2.90
C TYR A 254 3.23 -0.46 -2.29
N SER A 255 3.52 0.63 -3.01
CA SER A 255 3.37 2.00 -2.48
C SER A 255 1.94 2.25 -2.06
N ARG A 256 1.76 2.85 -0.88
CA ARG A 256 0.53 3.57 -0.55
C ARG A 256 0.62 4.99 -1.10
N LEU A 257 -0.53 5.65 -1.24
CA LEU A 257 -0.60 7.06 -1.63
C LEU A 257 -1.28 7.84 -0.51
N SER A 258 -0.78 9.04 -0.26
CA SER A 258 -1.45 10.03 0.58
C SER A 258 -1.38 11.38 -0.11
N SER A 259 -2.36 12.23 0.15
CA SER A 259 -2.42 13.54 -0.48
C SER A 259 -3.00 14.59 0.46
N THR A 260 -2.50 15.81 0.36
CA THR A 260 -3.04 16.97 1.07
C THR A 260 -2.99 18.19 0.16
N ALA A 261 -3.88 19.15 0.38
CA ALA A 261 -4.00 20.33 -0.47
C ALA A 261 -4.40 21.56 0.33
N SER A 262 -4.10 22.71 -0.25
CA SER A 262 -4.68 24.00 0.09
C SER A 262 -5.20 24.67 -1.19
N LYS A 263 -5.74 25.89 -1.06
CA LYS A 263 -6.07 26.72 -2.22
C LYS A 263 -4.85 27.21 -3.02
N TYR A 264 -3.63 26.87 -2.60
CA TYR A 264 -2.38 27.33 -3.23
C TYR A 264 -1.48 26.20 -3.67
N TRP A 265 -1.73 24.96 -3.23
CA TRP A 265 -0.80 23.87 -3.50
C TRP A 265 -1.46 22.51 -3.28
N ILE A 266 -0.85 21.48 -3.87
CA ILE A 266 -1.13 20.07 -3.61
C ILE A 266 0.18 19.35 -3.32
N ARG A 267 0.13 18.39 -2.40
CA ARG A 267 1.20 17.43 -2.13
C ARG A 267 0.68 16.01 -2.26
N VAL A 268 1.45 15.14 -2.89
CA VAL A 268 1.21 13.69 -2.96
C VAL A 268 2.44 12.97 -2.44
N TYR A 269 2.25 12.05 -1.51
CA TYR A 269 3.30 11.25 -0.89
C TYR A 269 3.21 9.81 -1.37
N TYR A 270 4.36 9.25 -1.73
CA TYR A 270 4.47 7.89 -2.27
C TYR A 270 5.82 7.27 -1.88
N GLN A 271 5.94 5.96 -2.04
CA GLN A 271 7.20 5.23 -1.88
C GLN A 271 7.73 4.85 -3.26
N PRO A 272 8.90 5.34 -3.69
CA PRO A 272 9.54 4.90 -4.93
C PRO A 272 10.15 3.50 -4.79
N SER A 273 10.35 2.80 -5.91
CA SER A 273 11.01 1.48 -5.90
C SER A 273 12.48 1.59 -5.47
N GLY A 274 12.93 0.67 -4.61
CA GLY A 274 14.35 0.53 -4.25
C GLY A 274 14.90 1.62 -3.31
N LEU A 275 14.05 2.46 -2.74
CA LEU A 275 14.45 3.42 -1.70
C LEU A 275 13.64 3.19 -0.43
N ASP A 276 14.31 3.28 0.71
CA ASP A 276 13.68 3.30 2.04
C ASP A 276 13.30 4.73 2.43
N ALA A 277 12.45 5.34 1.62
CA ALA A 277 12.04 6.72 1.79
C ALA A 277 10.62 6.95 1.28
N ILE A 278 9.99 7.99 1.80
CA ILE A 278 8.78 8.57 1.22
C ILE A 278 9.21 9.77 0.37
N GLU A 279 8.73 9.84 -0.86
CA GLU A 279 8.93 11.00 -1.73
C GLU A 279 7.66 11.84 -1.80
N GLU A 280 7.86 13.15 -1.87
CA GLU A 280 6.83 14.15 -2.05
C GLU A 280 6.79 14.61 -3.51
N LEU A 281 5.59 14.69 -4.09
CA LEU A 281 5.33 15.42 -5.32
C LEU A 281 4.59 16.70 -4.96
N CYS A 282 5.04 17.81 -5.55
CA CYS A 282 4.54 19.13 -5.28
C CYS A 282 3.90 19.73 -6.53
N CYS A 283 2.72 20.32 -6.36
CA CYS A 283 2.14 21.26 -7.31
C CYS A 283 1.83 22.55 -6.56
N ASP A 284 2.45 23.66 -6.95
CA ASP A 284 2.16 24.99 -6.39
C ASP A 284 1.37 25.79 -7.42
N PHE A 285 0.17 26.22 -7.07
CA PHE A 285 -0.70 26.96 -7.98
C PHE A 285 -0.14 28.35 -8.25
N GLY A 286 -0.06 28.70 -9.54
CA GLY A 286 0.59 29.93 -10.01
C GLY A 286 2.08 29.75 -10.30
N ASP A 287 2.67 28.60 -9.96
CA ASP A 287 4.00 28.23 -10.41
C ASP A 287 3.95 27.63 -11.81
N SER A 288 4.79 28.12 -12.72
CA SER A 288 4.87 27.63 -14.10
C SER A 288 5.52 26.26 -14.22
N ARG A 289 6.16 25.74 -13.15
CA ARG A 289 6.79 24.42 -13.13
C ARG A 289 5.80 23.27 -13.22
N GLY A 290 4.53 23.48 -12.83
CA GLY A 290 3.56 22.39 -12.67
C GLY A 290 3.98 21.42 -11.55
N TRP A 291 3.92 20.12 -11.80
CA TRP A 291 4.37 19.11 -10.83
C TRP A 291 5.91 18.98 -10.80
N TYR A 292 6.47 19.00 -9.59
CA TYR A 292 7.90 18.78 -9.36
C TYR A 292 8.14 17.89 -8.14
N ASN A 293 9.33 17.28 -8.06
CA ASN A 293 9.71 16.48 -6.90
C ASN A 293 10.00 17.43 -5.72
N GLY A 294 9.32 17.20 -4.61
CA GLY A 294 9.51 17.88 -3.34
C GLY A 294 10.60 17.21 -2.50
N ALA A 295 10.33 17.13 -1.20
CA ALA A 295 11.24 16.50 -0.27
C ALA A 295 11.30 14.98 -0.42
N ARG A 296 12.44 14.43 -0.04
CA ARG A 296 12.60 13.01 0.25
C ARG A 296 12.67 12.84 1.77
N LEU A 297 11.66 12.19 2.33
CA LEU A 297 11.55 11.88 3.75
C LEU A 297 12.22 10.53 3.97
N SER A 298 13.51 10.57 4.26
CA SER A 298 14.28 9.36 4.54
C SER A 298 13.97 8.93 5.97
N VAL A 299 13.64 7.66 6.14
CA VAL A 299 13.60 7.07 7.48
C VAL A 299 15.07 7.04 7.95
N THR A 300 15.39 7.74 9.03
CA THR A 300 16.78 7.81 9.49
C THR A 300 17.15 6.41 10.06
N PRO A 301 18.19 5.72 9.55
CA PRO A 301 18.42 4.28 9.83
C PRO A 301 19.34 4.05 11.06
N PRO A 302 19.64 2.80 11.55
CA PRO A 302 19.23 1.45 11.11
C PRO A 302 18.98 0.40 12.24
N SER A 303 17.93 -0.42 12.12
CA SER A 303 18.10 -1.88 12.33
C SER A 303 17.31 -2.69 11.30
N SER A 304 16.38 -2.04 10.62
CA SER A 304 15.39 -2.71 9.81
C SER A 304 15.32 -2.06 8.43
N LYS A 305 15.87 -2.74 7.43
CA LYS A 305 15.59 -2.41 6.04
C LYS A 305 14.12 -2.76 5.75
N PRO A 306 13.47 -2.11 4.77
CA PRO A 306 12.09 -2.39 4.44
C PRO A 306 11.94 -3.83 3.97
N ILE A 307 10.99 -4.51 4.61
CA ILE A 307 10.45 -5.81 4.23
C ILE A 307 9.68 -5.57 2.91
N ASP A 308 9.96 -6.37 1.89
CA ASP A 308 9.22 -6.39 0.65
C ASP A 308 7.86 -7.07 0.84
N VAL A 309 6.82 -6.28 0.62
CA VAL A 309 5.49 -6.55 1.15
C VAL A 309 4.48 -7.03 0.11
N ASP A 310 4.89 -7.40 -1.11
CA ASP A 310 4.00 -7.97 -2.12
C ASP A 310 3.64 -9.43 -1.81
N VAL A 311 2.72 -9.62 -0.86
CA VAL A 311 2.20 -10.92 -0.40
C VAL A 311 0.82 -11.18 -0.99
N ASN A 312 0.78 -11.42 -2.29
CA ASN A 312 -0.36 -12.10 -2.90
C ASN A 312 -0.17 -13.63 -2.73
N THR A 313 -1.22 -14.33 -2.34
CA THR A 313 -1.20 -15.78 -2.16
C THR A 313 -1.62 -16.45 -3.46
N TYR A 314 -0.83 -17.40 -3.95
CA TYR A 314 -1.07 -18.10 -5.22
C TYR A 314 -1.47 -19.54 -4.98
N THR A 315 -1.94 -20.22 -6.04
CA THR A 315 -1.84 -21.67 -6.20
C THR A 315 -0.39 -22.04 -6.60
N LEU A 316 0.18 -23.22 -6.30
CA LEU A 316 1.51 -23.65 -6.79
C LEU A 316 1.33 -25.11 -7.19
N GLY A 317 1.46 -25.39 -8.48
CA GLY A 317 1.53 -26.76 -8.94
C GLY A 317 2.94 -27.31 -8.73
N TRP A 318 3.14 -28.13 -7.70
CA TRP A 318 4.36 -28.94 -7.57
C TRP A 318 4.10 -30.33 -8.15
N LEU A 319 4.41 -30.54 -9.44
CA LEU A 319 4.20 -31.82 -10.14
C LEU A 319 5.32 -32.83 -9.83
N PRO A 320 5.02 -34.15 -9.85
CA PRO A 320 4.47 -34.83 -11.04
C PRO A 320 2.94 -34.94 -11.12
N TYR A 321 2.16 -34.60 -10.09
CA TYR A 321 0.68 -34.69 -10.11
C TYR A 321 -0.02 -33.40 -9.67
N LEU A 322 -0.99 -32.97 -10.50
CA LEU A 322 -1.67 -31.68 -10.49
C LEU A 322 -2.55 -31.47 -9.24
N ILE A 323 -2.66 -30.19 -8.84
CA ILE A 323 -3.70 -29.58 -7.98
C ILE A 323 -3.35 -29.51 -6.48
N ASP A 324 -2.58 -28.51 -6.03
CA ASP A 324 -2.63 -28.07 -4.63
C ASP A 324 -2.48 -26.54 -4.49
N ASP A 325 -3.31 -25.98 -3.61
CA ASP A 325 -3.21 -24.61 -3.10
C ASP A 325 -2.01 -24.52 -2.12
N PRO A 326 -1.02 -23.63 -2.31
CA PRO A 326 0.08 -23.26 -1.42
C PRO A 326 -0.37 -22.91 -0.03
N LEU A 327 -1.59 -22.37 0.11
CA LEU A 327 -2.21 -22.17 1.42
C LEU A 327 -2.45 -23.50 2.13
N ALA A 328 -2.46 -24.63 1.42
CA ALA A 328 -2.57 -25.98 1.98
C ALA A 328 -1.21 -26.70 2.11
N ILE A 329 -0.13 -26.20 1.49
CA ILE A 329 1.18 -26.88 1.48
C ILE A 329 1.98 -26.52 2.74
N ASP A 330 2.24 -27.52 3.59
CA ASP A 330 3.12 -27.35 4.75
C ASP A 330 4.55 -26.97 4.33
N GLY A 331 5.06 -25.90 4.94
CA GLY A 331 6.40 -25.37 4.70
C GLY A 331 6.54 -24.57 3.40
N ALA A 332 5.43 -24.25 2.72
CA ALA A 332 5.42 -23.24 1.67
C ALA A 332 5.38 -21.84 2.29
N GLY A 333 6.28 -20.97 1.83
CA GLY A 333 6.42 -19.62 2.32
C GLY A 333 6.59 -18.63 1.18
N ILE A 334 6.44 -17.36 1.51
CA ILE A 334 6.80 -16.25 0.61
C ILE A 334 7.86 -15.41 1.30
N LEU A 335 8.97 -15.19 0.60
CA LEU A 335 10.04 -14.34 1.11
C LEU A 335 9.54 -12.90 1.14
N ILE A 336 9.54 -12.30 2.33
CA ILE A 336 9.04 -10.96 2.55
C ILE A 336 10.13 -9.99 2.98
N GLY A 337 11.30 -10.42 3.46
CA GLY A 337 12.28 -9.42 3.90
C GLY A 337 13.58 -9.98 4.46
N PHE A 338 14.35 -9.08 5.05
CA PHE A 338 15.60 -9.38 5.74
C PHE A 338 15.75 -8.48 6.97
N GLU A 339 15.86 -9.10 8.15
CA GLU A 339 15.94 -8.43 9.45
C GLU A 339 16.99 -9.11 10.31
N ASP A 340 17.85 -8.32 10.97
CA ASP A 340 18.90 -8.81 11.88
C ASP A 340 19.75 -9.95 11.30
N GLY A 341 20.08 -9.87 10.01
CA GLY A 341 20.90 -10.87 9.33
C GLY A 341 20.15 -12.11 8.85
N HIS A 342 18.84 -12.18 9.06
CA HIS A 342 18.00 -13.35 8.74
C HIS A 342 16.95 -13.01 7.69
N LEU A 343 16.71 -13.96 6.77
CA LEU A 343 15.59 -13.89 5.84
C LEU A 343 14.28 -14.07 6.59
N ILE A 344 13.32 -13.18 6.34
CA ILE A 344 11.96 -13.26 6.87
C ILE A 344 11.04 -13.78 5.77
N SER A 345 10.22 -14.77 6.11
CA SER A 345 9.11 -15.25 5.30
C SER A 345 7.79 -15.09 6.03
N GLU A 346 6.70 -15.09 5.28
CA GLU A 346 5.39 -15.47 5.78
C GLU A 346 5.11 -16.94 5.39
N ASP A 347 4.80 -17.79 6.37
CA ASP A 347 4.26 -19.14 6.11
C ASP A 347 2.87 -18.99 5.49
N LEU A 348 2.69 -19.53 4.29
CA LEU A 348 1.49 -19.27 3.49
C LEU A 348 0.24 -19.90 4.11
N LYS A 349 0.38 -21.05 4.79
CA LYS A 349 -0.73 -21.78 5.39
C LYS A 349 -1.22 -21.15 6.68
N HIS A 350 -0.31 -20.76 7.56
CA HIS A 350 -0.62 -20.25 8.90
C HIS A 350 -0.61 -18.73 8.98
N LYS A 351 -0.15 -18.02 7.94
CA LYS A 351 -0.02 -16.55 7.90
C LYS A 351 0.87 -15.99 9.01
N GLN A 352 1.94 -16.73 9.32
CA GLN A 352 2.88 -16.37 10.38
C GLN A 352 4.20 -15.94 9.79
N ALA A 353 4.72 -14.79 10.23
CA ALA A 353 6.07 -14.39 9.92
C ALA A 353 7.07 -15.29 10.66
N MET A 354 8.10 -15.74 9.96
CA MET A 354 9.15 -16.60 10.51
C MET A 354 10.49 -16.32 9.84
N TYR A 355 11.58 -16.59 10.56
CA TYR A 355 12.91 -16.63 9.96
C TYR A 355 13.07 -17.94 9.17
N LEU A 356 13.63 -17.86 7.96
CA LEU A 356 14.01 -19.07 7.24
C LEU A 356 15.11 -19.79 8.01
N ALA A 357 14.92 -21.09 8.20
CA ALA A 357 15.95 -21.94 8.78
C ALA A 357 17.14 -22.05 7.82
N ALA A 358 18.35 -22.09 8.39
CA ALA A 358 19.54 -22.43 7.63
C ALA A 358 19.39 -23.81 6.98
N ASN A 359 19.88 -23.93 5.74
CA ASN A 359 19.93 -25.21 5.08
C ASN A 359 20.98 -26.11 5.74
N THR A 360 20.67 -27.39 5.80
CA THR A 360 21.59 -28.46 6.20
C THR A 360 22.05 -29.22 4.96
N LYS A 361 22.99 -30.15 5.13
CA LYS A 361 23.28 -31.14 4.08
C LYS A 361 22.01 -31.95 3.81
N GLY A 362 21.65 -32.14 2.54
CA GLY A 362 20.44 -32.84 2.16
C GLY A 362 19.16 -32.00 2.11
N ASN A 363 19.21 -30.65 2.17
CA ASN A 363 18.03 -29.82 1.90
C ASN A 363 18.34 -28.54 1.12
N SER A 364 17.38 -27.98 0.40
CA SER A 364 17.44 -26.68 -0.27
C SER A 364 16.06 -26.02 -0.29
N TYR A 365 16.00 -24.70 -0.49
CA TYR A 365 14.73 -24.04 -0.76
C TYR A 365 14.51 -24.01 -2.26
N THR A 366 13.44 -24.63 -2.72
CA THR A 366 12.99 -24.50 -4.11
C THR A 366 12.07 -23.29 -4.20
N TYR A 367 12.29 -22.41 -5.16
CA TYR A 367 11.53 -21.17 -5.29
C TYR A 367 10.96 -20.97 -6.70
N VAL A 368 9.94 -20.12 -6.75
CA VAL A 368 9.31 -19.62 -7.95
C VAL A 368 9.19 -18.09 -7.85
N TYR A 369 9.57 -17.39 -8.91
CA TYR A 369 9.42 -15.94 -9.03
C TYR A 369 8.19 -15.63 -9.86
N THR A 370 7.22 -15.01 -9.22
CA THR A 370 5.88 -14.79 -9.79
C THR A 370 5.86 -13.55 -10.69
N PRO A 371 4.90 -13.43 -11.63
CA PRO A 371 4.70 -12.23 -12.44
C PRO A 371 4.59 -10.91 -11.67
N ASN A 372 4.12 -10.96 -10.41
CA ASN A 372 3.98 -9.79 -9.55
C ASN A 372 5.24 -9.49 -8.73
N GLY A 373 6.33 -10.23 -8.97
CA GLY A 373 7.61 -10.00 -8.32
C GLY A 373 7.79 -10.66 -6.97
N SER A 374 6.96 -11.63 -6.57
CA SER A 374 7.12 -12.36 -5.31
C SER A 374 8.05 -13.56 -5.46
N ILE A 375 8.83 -13.89 -4.42
CA ILE A 375 9.60 -15.15 -4.34
C ILE A 375 8.86 -16.10 -3.41
N VAL A 376 8.15 -17.07 -4.00
CA VAL A 376 7.45 -18.12 -3.25
C VAL A 376 8.35 -19.34 -3.19
N TYR A 377 8.51 -19.93 -2.01
CA TYR A 377 9.43 -21.03 -1.80
C TYR A 377 8.79 -22.19 -1.04
N ARG A 378 9.48 -23.34 -1.08
CA ARG A 378 9.25 -24.47 -0.18
C ARG A 378 10.59 -25.08 0.24
N LEU A 379 10.72 -25.44 1.52
CA LEU A 379 11.88 -26.22 1.97
C LEU A 379 11.76 -27.65 1.45
N TRP A 380 12.79 -28.11 0.75
CA TRP A 380 12.83 -29.45 0.18
C TRP A 380 13.97 -30.27 0.80
N LYS A 381 13.69 -31.53 1.17
CA LYS A 381 14.64 -32.44 1.83
C LYS A 381 15.47 -33.25 0.84
N HIS A 382 16.14 -32.59 -0.10
CA HIS A 382 17.24 -33.18 -0.89
C HIS A 382 18.34 -32.16 -1.17
N ASP A 383 19.55 -32.60 -1.54
CA ASP A 383 20.66 -31.75 -2.00
C ASP A 383 21.17 -32.11 -3.40
N HIS A 384 20.56 -33.09 -4.08
CA HIS A 384 20.95 -33.49 -5.42
C HIS A 384 20.53 -32.44 -6.45
N ARG A 385 21.50 -31.62 -6.89
CA ARG A 385 21.33 -30.55 -7.88
C ARG A 385 21.26 -31.05 -9.33
N ASP A 386 21.53 -32.33 -9.58
CA ASP A 386 21.77 -32.87 -10.93
C ASP A 386 20.59 -33.70 -11.48
N ASP A 387 19.69 -34.18 -10.61
CA ASP A 387 18.68 -35.20 -10.97
C ASP A 387 17.23 -34.69 -10.96
N TYR A 388 17.00 -33.37 -10.94
CA TYR A 388 15.64 -32.85 -10.81
C TYR A 388 15.28 -31.79 -11.86
N VAL A 389 14.28 -32.11 -12.69
CA VAL A 389 13.60 -31.16 -13.58
C VAL A 389 12.46 -30.49 -12.79
N ARG A 390 12.60 -29.20 -12.48
CA ARG A 390 11.54 -28.43 -11.82
C ARG A 390 10.59 -27.89 -12.90
N HIS A 391 9.28 -28.11 -12.72
CA HIS A 391 8.25 -27.46 -13.52
C HIS A 391 7.81 -26.16 -12.86
N SER A 392 7.84 -25.05 -13.61
CA SER A 392 7.17 -23.82 -13.21
C SER A 392 5.73 -23.77 -13.69
N GLN A 393 4.79 -24.15 -12.85
CA GLN A 393 3.43 -23.68 -13.03
C GLN A 393 2.95 -23.06 -11.73
N VAL A 394 2.81 -21.74 -11.75
CA VAL A 394 2.19 -20.96 -10.67
C VAL A 394 0.66 -21.04 -10.81
N GLU A 395 0.13 -21.29 -12.02
CA GLU A 395 -1.31 -21.44 -12.27
C GLU A 395 -1.58 -22.39 -13.45
N ARG A 396 -2.84 -22.78 -13.67
CA ARG A 396 -3.33 -23.47 -14.88
C ARG A 396 -3.16 -22.67 -16.19
N SER A 397 -2.59 -21.46 -16.15
CA SER A 397 -2.45 -20.58 -17.32
C SER A 397 -1.44 -19.43 -17.18
N LYS A 398 -0.62 -19.40 -16.12
CA LYS A 398 0.41 -18.36 -15.96
C LYS A 398 1.75 -18.98 -15.61
N ASP A 399 2.70 -18.72 -16.49
CA ASP A 399 4.07 -19.18 -16.33
C ASP A 399 4.74 -18.37 -15.23
N ALA A 400 5.52 -19.04 -14.38
CA ALA A 400 6.45 -18.31 -13.54
C ALA A 400 7.41 -17.52 -14.45
N ILE A 401 7.84 -16.36 -13.98
CA ILE A 401 8.98 -15.68 -14.64
C ILE A 401 10.21 -16.58 -14.52
N CYS A 402 10.39 -17.20 -13.34
CA CYS A 402 11.53 -18.04 -13.01
C CYS A 402 11.19 -19.12 -12.00
N ALA A 403 11.97 -20.19 -12.00
CA ALA A 403 12.07 -21.11 -10.88
C ALA A 403 13.54 -21.48 -10.64
N GLY A 404 13.86 -21.85 -9.41
CA GLY A 404 15.22 -22.21 -9.04
C GLY A 404 15.31 -22.77 -7.64
N GLU A 405 16.53 -22.81 -7.13
CA GLU A 405 16.82 -23.13 -5.75
C GLU A 405 17.66 -22.03 -5.12
N PHE A 406 17.45 -21.77 -3.84
CA PHE A 406 18.42 -21.02 -3.05
C PHE A 406 18.77 -21.78 -1.79
N ARG A 407 19.93 -21.45 -1.23
CA ARG A 407 20.35 -21.96 0.06
C ARG A 407 20.57 -20.80 1.02
N VAL A 408 20.22 -21.03 2.28
CA VAL A 408 20.37 -20.13 3.41
C VAL A 408 21.49 -20.68 4.28
N SER A 409 22.50 -19.87 4.56
CA SER A 409 23.63 -20.24 5.41
C SER A 409 23.23 -20.32 6.88
N GLN A 410 24.13 -20.84 7.72
CA GLN A 410 23.96 -20.85 9.18
C GLN A 410 23.86 -19.44 9.78
N ALA A 411 24.33 -18.42 9.06
CA ALA A 411 24.24 -17.03 9.47
C ALA A 411 22.97 -16.33 8.96
N GLY A 412 22.04 -17.06 8.33
CA GLY A 412 20.73 -16.52 7.92
C GLY A 412 20.69 -15.80 6.57
N HIS A 413 21.81 -15.70 5.84
CA HIS A 413 21.87 -15.09 4.51
C HIS A 413 21.76 -16.12 3.38
N ILE A 414 21.39 -15.68 2.18
CA ILE A 414 21.40 -16.54 1.00
C ILE A 414 22.87 -16.79 0.59
N GLU A 415 23.31 -18.04 0.59
CA GLU A 415 24.69 -18.41 0.20
C GLU A 415 24.79 -18.69 -1.31
N SER A 416 23.72 -19.22 -1.90
CA SER A 416 23.71 -19.55 -3.33
C SER A 416 22.32 -19.48 -3.90
N VAL A 417 22.24 -19.07 -5.16
CA VAL A 417 21.04 -19.15 -5.99
C VAL A 417 21.37 -19.94 -7.24
N VAL A 418 20.65 -21.02 -7.46
CA VAL A 418 20.76 -21.88 -8.62
C VAL A 418 19.53 -21.67 -9.48
N LEU A 419 19.74 -21.12 -10.68
CA LEU A 419 18.73 -21.19 -11.72
C LEU A 419 18.89 -22.49 -12.48
N MET A 420 17.85 -23.31 -12.47
CA MET A 420 17.78 -24.48 -13.33
C MET A 420 16.89 -24.17 -14.52
N LYS A 421 17.33 -24.59 -15.72
CA LYS A 421 16.51 -24.54 -16.91
C LYS A 421 15.13 -25.16 -16.63
N ASN A 422 14.14 -24.35 -16.95
CA ASN A 422 12.75 -24.60 -16.68
C ASN A 422 12.10 -25.09 -17.99
N ASP A 423 11.44 -26.23 -17.89
CA ASP A 423 10.64 -26.91 -18.89
C ASP A 423 11.32 -27.80 -19.96
N SER A 424 10.76 -29.01 -20.04
CA SER A 424 10.89 -30.02 -21.09
C SER A 424 9.93 -29.78 -22.27
N GLY A 425 9.02 -28.79 -22.16
CA GLY A 425 8.18 -28.32 -23.25
C GLY A 425 9.00 -27.56 -24.30
N GLU A 426 8.85 -27.92 -25.57
CA GLU A 426 9.56 -27.32 -26.70
C GLU A 426 9.35 -25.80 -26.90
N TYR A 427 8.45 -25.15 -26.14
CA TYR A 427 7.84 -23.90 -26.57
C TYR A 427 8.34 -22.60 -25.95
N ASP A 428 9.08 -22.59 -24.84
CA ASP A 428 9.75 -21.36 -24.39
C ASP A 428 10.96 -21.68 -23.50
N LYS A 429 12.16 -21.29 -23.95
CA LYS A 429 13.39 -21.40 -23.17
C LYS A 429 13.66 -20.05 -22.52
N PRO A 430 13.32 -19.82 -21.25
CA PRO A 430 13.74 -18.58 -20.59
C PRO A 430 15.27 -18.48 -20.60
N THR A 431 15.79 -17.35 -21.06
CA THR A 431 17.23 -17.08 -21.01
C THR A 431 17.63 -16.86 -19.55
N GLY A 432 18.37 -17.80 -18.97
CA GLY A 432 18.63 -17.81 -17.52
C GLY A 432 19.23 -16.51 -16.97
N GLY A 433 20.03 -15.79 -17.77
CA GLY A 433 20.55 -14.47 -17.40
C GLY A 433 19.48 -13.40 -17.14
N LYS A 434 18.37 -13.37 -17.90
CA LYS A 434 17.27 -12.41 -17.65
C LYS A 434 16.54 -12.69 -16.35
N CYS A 435 16.49 -13.96 -15.98
CA CYS A 435 15.85 -14.38 -14.76
C CYS A 435 16.70 -14.02 -13.53
N LEU A 436 17.99 -14.38 -13.53
CA LEU A 436 18.88 -14.12 -12.40
C LEU A 436 18.96 -12.63 -12.06
N ALA A 437 18.97 -11.76 -13.06
CA ALA A 437 18.92 -10.31 -12.85
C ALA A 437 17.70 -9.88 -12.03
N ARG A 438 16.50 -10.39 -12.36
CA ARG A 438 15.26 -10.08 -11.63
C ARG A 438 15.25 -10.61 -10.20
N ILE A 439 15.84 -11.79 -9.99
CA ILE A 439 16.02 -12.33 -8.64
C ILE A 439 16.98 -11.46 -7.85
N SER A 440 18.12 -11.08 -8.42
CA SER A 440 19.09 -10.18 -7.76
C SER A 440 18.44 -8.85 -7.38
N GLU A 441 17.76 -8.19 -8.33
CA GLU A 441 17.03 -6.94 -8.10
C GLU A 441 15.99 -7.08 -6.98
N LYS A 442 15.26 -8.20 -6.96
CA LYS A 442 14.29 -8.50 -5.90
C LYS A 442 14.97 -8.71 -4.56
N LEU A 443 16.04 -9.49 -4.48
CA LEU A 443 16.77 -9.72 -3.21
C LEU A 443 17.34 -8.41 -2.68
N GLU A 444 17.92 -7.58 -3.55
CA GLU A 444 18.43 -6.25 -3.23
C GLU A 444 17.32 -5.31 -2.72
N SER A 445 16.12 -5.36 -3.31
CA SER A 445 14.98 -4.57 -2.84
C SER A 445 14.50 -4.98 -1.44
N MET A 446 14.77 -6.22 -1.02
CA MET A 446 14.55 -6.69 0.37
C MET A 446 15.71 -6.37 1.31
N GLY A 447 16.75 -5.70 0.82
CA GLY A 447 17.93 -5.36 1.60
C GLY A 447 18.96 -6.49 1.75
N ILE A 448 18.81 -7.59 1.00
CA ILE A 448 19.75 -8.71 0.95
C ILE A 448 20.90 -8.35 0.03
N THR A 449 22.14 -8.44 0.51
CA THR A 449 23.31 -8.16 -0.32
C THR A 449 23.58 -9.34 -1.25
N THR A 450 23.73 -9.07 -2.54
CA THR A 450 23.86 -10.08 -3.60
C THR A 450 25.32 -10.34 -4.01
N ASN A 451 26.25 -9.49 -3.54
CA ASN A 451 27.69 -9.58 -3.85
C ASN A 451 28.34 -10.89 -3.36
N ASP A 452 27.82 -11.44 -2.25
CA ASP A 452 28.34 -12.64 -1.62
C ASP A 452 27.50 -13.90 -1.97
N ILE A 453 26.52 -13.77 -2.87
CA ILE A 453 25.71 -14.90 -3.34
C ILE A 453 26.44 -15.59 -4.49
N ASP A 454 26.65 -16.89 -4.36
CA ASP A 454 27.09 -17.70 -5.48
C ASP A 454 25.93 -17.92 -6.47
N TRP A 455 26.04 -17.31 -7.65
CA TRP A 455 25.04 -17.43 -8.70
C TRP A 455 25.41 -18.57 -9.67
N TYR A 456 24.54 -19.57 -9.76
CA TYR A 456 24.68 -20.68 -10.69
C TYR A 456 23.57 -20.65 -11.74
N TRP A 457 23.92 -20.96 -12.99
CA TRP A 457 22.97 -21.23 -14.05
C TRP A 457 23.33 -22.54 -14.73
N LYS A 458 22.36 -23.45 -14.84
CA LYS A 458 22.47 -24.72 -15.57
C LYS A 458 21.44 -24.81 -16.69
#